data_AF-A0A365YPE5-F1
#
_entry.id   AF-A0A365YPE5-F1
#
_cell.length_a   1.000
_cell.length_b   1.000
_cell.length_c   1.000
_cell.angle_alpha   90.00
_cell.angle_beta   90.00
_cell.angle_gamma   90.00
#
_symmetry.space_group_name_H-M   'P 1'
#
loop_
_entity.id
_entity.type
_entity.pdbx_description
1 polymer ?
#
loop_
_entity_poly.entity_id
_entity_poly.type
_entity_poly.pdbx_seq_one_letter_code
_entity_poly.pdbx_strand_id
1 'polypeptide(L)'
;MAQIVRLTTRQQRSGQEEAAQAAEQLSLLSEELLKHLPGEARLALSKITHALQKAARPDTTEGLWPGGFTMLSRMQTAAIWDAIRALPSDDRPNQVRHAFDLVLLNLRQDTGEVLLTRDQLAEEIDCAPRSVSTIMGTLEKMGVIRRERRKIEGVRGPGMAVYFINPHVAWNGSLDVRKAQAAETRPPMQLELLQGGAS
;
A
#
# COMPACT_ATOMS: atom_id res chain seq x y z
N MET A 1 19.52 -1.68 33.80
CA MET A 1 19.52 -1.01 32.49
C MET A 1 18.38 0.00 32.48
N ALA A 2 18.66 1.28 32.23
CA ALA A 2 17.62 2.31 32.18
C ALA A 2 16.96 2.28 30.79
N GLN A 3 15.64 2.06 30.76
CA GLN A 3 14.88 1.97 29.52
C GLN A 3 14.55 3.37 29.02
N ILE A 4 14.98 3.64 27.79
CA ILE A 4 14.47 4.58 26.78
C ILE A 4 12.96 4.80 26.75
N VAL A 5 12.28 5.28 27.80
CA VAL A 5 10.83 5.50 27.77
C VAL A 5 10.56 7.00 27.70
N ARG A 6 10.30 7.52 26.50
CA ARG A 6 9.59 8.81 26.36
C ARG A 6 8.15 8.59 26.86
N LEU A 7 7.42 9.62 27.28
CA LEU A 7 6.11 9.45 27.91
C LEU A 7 5.04 9.95 26.94
N THR A 8 4.18 9.07 26.46
CA THR A 8 2.97 9.47 25.74
C THR A 8 2.02 10.13 26.73
N THR A 9 1.67 11.39 26.47
CA THR A 9 0.70 12.11 27.29
C THR A 9 -0.69 11.48 27.15
N ARG A 10 -1.55 11.67 28.16
CA ARG A 10 -2.95 11.24 28.12
C ARG A 10 -3.70 11.81 26.90
N GLN A 11 -3.36 13.03 26.51
CA GLN A 11 -3.93 13.70 25.34
C GLN A 11 -3.54 13.03 24.02
N GLN A 12 -2.28 12.58 23.88
CA GLN A 12 -1.83 11.86 22.68
C GLN A 12 -2.52 10.50 22.53
N ARG A 13 -2.73 9.77 23.64
CA ARG A 13 -3.48 8.49 23.60
C ARG A 13 -4.94 8.68 23.22
N SER A 14 -5.61 9.68 23.81
CA SER A 14 -7.00 10.05 23.45
C SER A 14 -7.12 10.35 21.96
N GLY A 15 -6.21 11.16 21.41
CA GLY A 15 -6.23 11.51 19.98
C GLY A 15 -5.99 10.31 19.06
N GLN A 16 -5.17 9.33 19.47
CA GLN A 16 -4.97 8.09 18.71
C GLN A 16 -6.22 7.20 18.72
N GLU A 17 -6.86 7.04 19.88
CA GLU A 17 -8.10 6.28 20.02
C GLU A 17 -9.25 6.91 19.23
N GLU A 18 -9.38 8.25 19.28
CA GLU A 18 -10.34 9.01 18.48
C GLU A 18 -10.09 8.85 16.98
N ALA A 19 -8.83 8.94 16.53
CA ALA A 19 -8.47 8.73 15.14
C ALA A 19 -8.75 7.29 14.68
N ALA A 20 -8.51 6.30 15.52
CA ALA A 20 -8.79 4.89 15.23
C ALA A 20 -10.29 4.66 15.06
N GLN A 21 -11.10 5.17 15.99
CA GLN A 21 -12.57 5.08 15.92
C GLN A 21 -13.12 5.80 14.68
N ALA A 22 -12.61 7.00 14.37
CA ALA A 22 -13.03 7.74 13.20
C ALA A 22 -12.65 7.02 11.89
N ALA A 23 -11.44 6.44 11.81
CA ALA A 23 -11.02 5.63 10.67
C ALA A 23 -11.88 4.38 10.50
N GLU A 24 -12.24 3.70 11.60
CA GLU A 24 -13.13 2.53 11.58
C GLU A 24 -14.53 2.93 11.11
N GLN A 25 -15.11 4.00 11.67
CA GLN A 25 -16.41 4.53 11.26
C GLN A 25 -16.45 4.91 9.79
N LEU A 26 -15.40 5.55 9.27
CA LEU A 26 -15.29 5.86 7.85
C LEU A 26 -15.13 4.61 6.98
N SER A 27 -14.47 3.58 7.50
CA SER A 27 -14.33 2.28 6.81
C SER A 27 -15.64 1.48 6.79
N LEU A 28 -16.55 1.73 7.75
CA LEU A 28 -17.89 1.17 7.83
C LEU A 28 -18.90 1.88 6.91
N LEU A 29 -18.55 3.03 6.34
CA LEU A 29 -19.38 3.65 5.31
C LEU A 29 -19.57 2.66 4.17
N SER A 30 -20.83 2.32 3.90
CA SER A 30 -21.13 1.36 2.85
C SER A 30 -20.60 1.87 1.51
N GLU A 31 -20.13 0.95 0.68
CA GLU A 31 -19.77 1.30 -0.70
C GLU A 31 -20.95 1.99 -1.41
N GLU A 32 -22.19 1.63 -1.06
CA GLU A 32 -23.42 2.29 -1.52
C GLU A 32 -23.46 3.79 -1.18
N LEU A 33 -23.11 4.17 0.04
CA LEU A 33 -23.13 5.57 0.46
C LEU A 33 -21.98 6.36 -0.16
N LEU A 34 -20.82 5.71 -0.31
CA LEU A 34 -19.67 6.27 -1.04
C LEU A 34 -20.00 6.48 -2.53
N LYS A 35 -20.80 5.61 -3.16
CA LYS A 35 -21.23 5.75 -4.56
C LYS A 35 -22.08 7.00 -4.81
N HIS A 36 -22.86 7.48 -3.84
CA HIS A 36 -23.69 8.69 -4.05
C HIS A 36 -22.95 10.02 -3.88
N LEU A 37 -21.70 10.01 -3.43
CA LEU A 37 -20.92 11.23 -3.19
C LEU A 37 -20.28 11.79 -4.48
N PRO A 38 -20.13 13.12 -4.62
CA PRO A 38 -19.35 13.72 -5.70
C PRO A 38 -17.90 13.22 -5.71
N GLY A 39 -17.25 13.18 -6.88
CA GLY A 39 -15.87 12.68 -7.03
C GLY A 39 -14.86 13.37 -6.11
N GLU A 40 -14.97 14.70 -5.97
CA GLU A 40 -14.13 15.49 -5.07
C GLU A 40 -14.35 15.14 -3.60
N ALA A 41 -15.61 14.90 -3.19
CA ALA A 41 -15.94 14.48 -1.84
C ALA A 41 -15.37 13.08 -1.51
N ARG A 42 -15.37 12.15 -2.47
CA ARG A 42 -14.73 10.84 -2.29
C ARG A 42 -13.21 10.94 -2.14
N LEU A 43 -12.57 11.78 -2.94
CA LEU A 43 -11.13 12.03 -2.83
C LEU A 43 -10.78 12.66 -1.47
N ALA A 44 -11.56 13.64 -1.02
CA ALA A 44 -11.41 14.24 0.30
C ALA A 44 -11.58 13.22 1.42
N LEU A 45 -12.62 12.38 1.35
CA LEU A 45 -12.84 11.29 2.31
C LEU A 45 -11.69 10.29 2.31
N SER A 46 -11.17 9.90 1.15
CA SER A 46 -10.01 9.01 1.07
C SER A 46 -8.78 9.61 1.74
N LYS A 47 -8.52 10.91 1.56
CA LYS A 47 -7.43 11.62 2.24
C LYS A 47 -7.63 11.67 3.76
N ILE A 48 -8.86 11.93 4.20
CA ILE A 48 -9.23 11.97 5.61
C ILE A 48 -9.06 10.58 6.25
N THR A 49 -9.60 9.53 5.63
CA THR A 49 -9.47 8.15 6.12
C THR A 49 -7.99 7.75 6.23
N HIS A 50 -7.17 8.08 5.24
CA HIS A 50 -5.73 7.84 5.29
C HIS A 50 -5.05 8.58 6.44
N ALA A 51 -5.33 9.88 6.60
CA ALA A 51 -4.75 10.70 7.67
C ALA A 51 -5.14 10.18 9.06
N LEU A 52 -6.40 9.75 9.23
CA LEU A 52 -6.89 9.15 10.46
C LEU A 52 -6.23 7.79 10.73
N GLN A 53 -6.07 6.93 9.72
CA GLN A 53 -5.36 5.66 9.86
C GLN A 53 -3.89 5.86 10.27
N LYS A 54 -3.22 6.86 9.68
CA LYS A 54 -1.84 7.25 10.04
C LYS A 54 -1.76 7.80 11.46
N ALA A 55 -2.70 8.66 11.86
CA ALA A 55 -2.76 9.23 13.20
C ALA A 55 -3.15 8.20 14.28
N ALA A 56 -4.01 7.24 13.95
CA ALA A 56 -4.41 6.14 14.81
C ALA A 56 -3.28 5.17 15.13
N ARG A 57 -2.30 5.06 14.22
CA ARG A 57 -1.22 4.06 14.30
C ARG A 57 0.13 4.71 13.97
N PRO A 58 0.61 5.63 14.82
CA PRO A 58 1.92 6.21 14.60
C PRO A 58 3.00 5.15 14.77
N ASP A 59 4.00 5.21 13.90
CA ASP A 59 5.28 4.52 14.10
C ASP A 59 5.76 4.77 15.53
N THR A 60 6.14 3.73 16.26
CA THR A 60 6.39 3.90 17.70
C THR A 60 7.55 4.83 17.98
N THR A 61 7.34 5.72 18.95
CA THR A 61 8.41 6.42 19.65
C THR A 61 8.82 5.77 20.98
N GLU A 62 8.07 4.78 21.49
CA GLU A 62 8.49 3.83 22.54
C GLU A 62 7.81 2.46 22.40
N GLY A 63 8.43 1.42 22.97
CA GLY A 63 7.79 0.12 23.21
C GLY A 63 7.72 -0.80 21.98
N LEU A 64 7.11 -1.97 22.17
CA LEU A 64 6.80 -2.89 21.08
C LEU A 64 5.72 -2.24 20.21
N TRP A 65 5.95 -2.21 18.90
CA TRP A 65 5.07 -1.61 17.91
C TRP A 65 3.60 -2.06 18.05
N PRO A 66 2.61 -1.15 18.24
CA PRO A 66 1.19 -1.51 18.40
C PRO A 66 0.48 -1.69 17.05
N GLY A 67 1.06 -1.20 15.95
CA GLY A 67 0.64 -1.57 14.61
C GLY A 67 0.99 -3.03 14.33
N GLY A 68 0.40 -3.65 13.33
CA GLY A 68 0.91 -4.94 12.85
C GLY A 68 2.33 -4.79 12.30
N PHE A 69 3.06 -5.90 12.19
CA PHE A 69 4.29 -5.92 11.40
C PHE A 69 3.95 -6.13 9.93
N THR A 70 4.53 -5.32 9.05
CA THR A 70 4.63 -5.70 7.63
C THR A 70 5.69 -6.79 7.52
N MET A 71 5.24 -8.04 7.38
CA MET A 71 6.12 -9.17 7.11
C MET A 71 6.63 -9.08 5.68
N LEU A 72 7.95 -9.07 5.50
CA LEU A 72 8.60 -9.07 4.19
C LEU A 72 9.29 -10.41 3.93
N SER A 73 9.11 -10.97 2.73
CA SER A 73 9.93 -12.08 2.28
C SER A 73 11.33 -11.58 1.96
N ARG A 74 12.34 -12.04 2.70
CA ARG A 74 13.74 -11.60 2.53
C ARG A 74 14.25 -11.81 1.09
N MET A 75 14.02 -13.00 0.54
CA MET A 75 14.49 -13.34 -0.80
C MET A 75 13.77 -12.54 -1.88
N GLN A 76 12.44 -12.41 -1.77
CA GLN A 76 11.67 -11.64 -2.75
C GLN A 76 12.01 -10.16 -2.69
N THR A 77 12.18 -9.62 -1.49
CA THR A 77 12.55 -8.21 -1.29
C THR A 77 13.92 -7.91 -1.91
N ALA A 78 14.91 -8.77 -1.68
CA ALA A 78 16.23 -8.61 -2.29
C ALA A 78 16.15 -8.64 -3.82
N ALA A 79 15.46 -9.64 -4.39
CA ALA A 79 15.29 -9.78 -5.82
C ALA A 79 14.57 -8.56 -6.45
N ILE A 80 13.52 -8.04 -5.81
CA ILE A 80 12.83 -6.83 -6.25
C ILE A 80 13.78 -5.63 -6.24
N TRP A 81 14.58 -5.47 -5.18
CA TRP A 81 15.54 -4.38 -5.10
C TRP A 81 16.61 -4.45 -6.20
N ASP A 82 17.12 -5.65 -6.49
CA ASP A 82 18.05 -5.87 -7.60
C ASP A 82 17.40 -5.55 -8.95
N ALA A 83 16.17 -6.01 -9.17
CA ALA A 83 15.43 -5.74 -10.40
C ALA A 83 15.15 -4.24 -10.60
N ILE A 84 14.79 -3.52 -9.53
CA ILE A 84 14.59 -2.06 -9.60
C ILE A 84 15.91 -1.35 -9.93
N ARG A 85 17.03 -1.77 -9.33
CA ARG A 85 18.36 -1.20 -9.64
C ARG A 85 18.78 -1.44 -11.09
N ALA A 86 18.36 -2.55 -11.69
CA ALA A 86 18.68 -2.92 -13.06
C ALA A 86 17.77 -2.25 -14.11
N LEU A 87 16.74 -1.50 -13.70
CA LEU A 87 15.87 -0.80 -14.63
C LEU A 87 16.64 0.25 -15.46
N PRO A 88 16.28 0.44 -16.73
CA PRO A 88 16.75 1.58 -17.52
C PRO A 88 16.45 2.92 -16.82
N SER A 89 17.29 3.94 -17.05
CA SER A 89 17.09 5.28 -16.47
C SER A 89 15.71 5.86 -16.78
N ASP A 90 15.21 5.62 -18.00
CA ASP A 90 13.91 6.10 -18.48
C ASP A 90 12.72 5.46 -17.74
N ASP A 91 12.94 4.30 -17.11
CA ASP A 91 11.96 3.62 -16.25
C ASP A 91 11.99 4.11 -14.80
N ARG A 92 12.79 5.15 -14.51
CA ARG A 92 12.79 5.91 -13.24
C ARG A 92 13.06 5.02 -12.01
N PRO A 93 14.16 4.26 -11.96
CA PRO A 93 14.46 3.29 -10.89
C PRO A 93 14.33 3.87 -9.48
N ASN A 94 14.78 5.12 -9.25
CA ASN A 94 14.68 5.77 -7.94
C ASN A 94 13.23 6.05 -7.53
N GLN A 95 12.38 6.46 -8.47
CA GLN A 95 10.95 6.71 -8.19
C GLN A 95 10.18 5.40 -8.02
N VAL A 96 10.54 4.36 -8.79
CA VAL A 96 10.02 2.99 -8.60
C VAL A 96 10.42 2.44 -7.23
N ARG A 97 11.66 2.68 -6.81
CA ARG A 97 12.13 2.31 -5.46
C ARG A 97 11.31 3.02 -4.39
N HIS A 98 11.15 4.33 -4.51
CA HIS A 98 10.38 5.12 -3.54
C HIS A 98 8.92 4.68 -3.48
N ALA A 99 8.29 4.42 -4.63
CA ALA A 99 6.94 3.88 -4.69
C ALA A 99 6.83 2.51 -3.99
N PHE A 100 7.82 1.63 -4.15
CA PHE A 100 7.83 0.35 -3.44
C PHE A 100 7.91 0.54 -1.93
N ASP A 101 8.76 1.45 -1.44
CA ASP A 101 8.87 1.75 -0.02
C ASP A 101 7.55 2.33 0.53
N LEU A 102 6.92 3.26 -0.19
CA LEU A 102 5.61 3.82 0.17
C LEU A 102 4.51 2.76 0.20
N VAL A 103 4.52 1.78 -0.71
CA VAL A 103 3.59 0.66 -0.70
C VAL A 103 3.71 -0.12 0.61
N LEU A 104 4.92 -0.46 1.05
CA LEU A 104 5.16 -1.25 2.27
C LEU A 104 4.74 -0.50 3.55
N LEU A 105 4.91 0.82 3.55
CA LEU A 105 4.58 1.68 4.69
C LEU A 105 3.08 1.96 4.82
N ASN A 106 2.32 1.84 3.73
CA ASN A 106 0.92 2.26 3.67
C ASN A 106 -0.04 1.11 3.33
N LEU A 107 0.20 -0.08 3.91
CA LEU A 107 -0.68 -1.24 3.74
C LEU A 107 -1.82 -1.23 4.75
N ARG A 108 -3.04 -1.45 4.25
CA ARG A 108 -4.19 -1.82 5.05
C ARG A 108 -3.99 -3.19 5.67
N GLN A 109 -4.39 -3.32 6.92
CA GLN A 109 -4.40 -4.62 7.57
C GLN A 109 -5.40 -5.58 6.91
N ASP A 110 -5.01 -6.84 6.84
CA ASP A 110 -5.82 -7.99 6.37
C ASP A 110 -6.08 -8.08 4.87
N THR A 111 -6.02 -6.98 4.12
CA THR A 111 -6.26 -7.00 2.67
C THR A 111 -5.00 -6.80 1.84
N GLY A 112 -3.95 -6.20 2.41
CA GLY A 112 -2.77 -5.79 1.66
C GLY A 112 -3.04 -4.63 0.68
N GLU A 113 -4.17 -3.94 0.83
CA GLU A 113 -4.52 -2.75 0.03
C GLU A 113 -3.55 -1.60 0.33
N VAL A 114 -3.08 -0.91 -0.71
CA VAL A 114 -2.26 0.29 -0.59
C VAL A 114 -3.20 1.47 -0.32
N LEU A 115 -3.05 2.08 0.84
CA LEU A 115 -3.92 3.15 1.33
C LEU A 115 -3.63 4.52 0.71
N LEU A 116 -2.57 4.65 -0.08
CA LEU A 116 -2.26 5.86 -0.82
C LEU A 116 -2.97 5.88 -2.17
N THR A 117 -3.70 6.98 -2.42
CA THR A 117 -4.24 7.28 -3.74
C THR A 117 -3.10 7.62 -4.72
N ARG A 118 -3.41 7.59 -6.02
CA ARG A 118 -2.47 8.00 -7.07
C ARG A 118 -1.94 9.42 -6.84
N ASP A 119 -2.79 10.34 -6.40
CA ASP A 119 -2.40 11.74 -6.26
C ASP A 119 -1.54 11.95 -5.00
N GLN A 120 -1.79 11.19 -3.91
CA GLN A 120 -0.90 11.17 -2.75
C GLN A 120 0.45 10.52 -3.06
N LEU A 121 0.46 9.42 -3.82
CA LEU A 121 1.71 8.83 -4.32
C LEU A 121 2.50 9.83 -5.16
N ALA A 122 1.82 10.64 -5.98
CA ALA A 122 2.47 11.65 -6.80
C ALA A 122 3.16 12.72 -5.94
N GLU A 123 2.47 13.17 -4.89
CA GLU A 123 2.97 14.15 -3.92
C GLU A 123 4.18 13.60 -3.14
N GLU A 124 4.07 12.40 -2.56
CA GLU A 124 5.14 11.78 -1.78
C GLU A 124 6.37 11.42 -2.63
N ILE A 125 6.18 11.03 -3.89
CA ILE A 125 7.28 10.71 -4.83
C ILE A 125 7.88 11.97 -5.46
N ASP A 126 7.22 13.12 -5.31
CA ASP A 126 7.53 14.37 -6.01
C ASP A 126 7.54 14.17 -7.54
N CYS A 127 6.39 13.78 -8.10
CA CYS A 127 6.24 13.57 -9.53
C CYS A 127 4.85 13.95 -10.04
N ALA A 128 4.69 14.05 -11.37
CA ALA A 128 3.38 14.27 -11.96
C ALA A 128 2.47 13.04 -11.73
N PRO A 129 1.16 13.19 -11.45
CA PRO A 129 0.24 12.06 -11.25
C PRO A 129 0.20 11.05 -12.41
N ARG A 130 0.50 11.50 -13.64
CA ARG A 130 0.63 10.61 -14.81
C ARG A 130 1.82 9.66 -14.66
N SER A 131 2.94 10.13 -14.11
CA SER A 131 4.15 9.33 -13.89
C SER A 131 3.91 8.19 -12.90
N VAL A 132 3.06 8.41 -11.88
CA VAL A 132 2.67 7.36 -10.92
C VAL A 132 2.08 6.14 -11.62
N SER A 133 1.28 6.33 -12.67
CA SER A 133 0.68 5.19 -13.39
C SER A 133 1.74 4.33 -14.08
N THR A 134 2.79 4.96 -14.62
CA THR A 134 3.95 4.26 -15.20
C THR A 134 4.75 3.56 -14.10
N ILE A 135 5.08 4.27 -13.03
CA ILE A 135 5.86 3.76 -11.89
C ILE A 135 5.18 2.55 -11.25
N MET A 136 3.91 2.67 -10.91
CA MET A 136 3.11 1.58 -10.33
C MET A 136 2.90 0.45 -11.35
N GLY A 137 2.81 0.77 -12.65
CA GLY A 137 2.76 -0.22 -13.71
C GLY A 137 4.04 -1.05 -13.80
N THR A 138 5.20 -0.46 -13.52
CA THR A 138 6.48 -1.20 -13.42
C THR A 138 6.46 -2.18 -12.25
N LEU A 139 5.99 -1.76 -11.07
CA LEU A 139 5.81 -2.65 -9.92
C LEU A 139 4.79 -3.77 -10.20
N GLU A 140 3.72 -3.46 -10.91
CA GLU A 140 2.72 -4.44 -11.36
C GLU A 140 3.34 -5.49 -12.30
N LYS A 141 4.15 -5.06 -13.28
CA LYS A 141 4.87 -5.96 -14.20
C LYS A 141 5.88 -6.87 -13.48
N MET A 142 6.53 -6.36 -12.43
CA MET A 142 7.41 -7.16 -11.57
C MET A 142 6.64 -8.15 -10.68
N GLY A 143 5.30 -8.09 -10.67
CA GLY A 143 4.43 -8.91 -9.84
C GLY A 143 4.42 -8.51 -8.36
N VAL A 144 4.93 -7.32 -8.03
CA VAL A 144 5.02 -6.81 -6.66
C VAL A 144 3.64 -6.40 -6.15
N ILE A 145 2.85 -5.78 -7.02
CA ILE A 145 1.49 -5.35 -6.72
C ILE A 145 0.52 -5.86 -7.78
N ARG A 146 -0.75 -5.94 -7.43
CA ARG A 146 -1.86 -6.08 -8.38
C ARG A 146 -2.67 -4.79 -8.39
N ARG A 147 -3.20 -4.42 -9.54
CA ARG A 147 -4.08 -3.26 -9.70
C ARG A 147 -5.51 -3.70 -9.98
N GLU A 148 -6.44 -3.15 -9.23
CA GLU A 148 -7.86 -3.24 -9.51
C GLU A 148 -8.43 -1.88 -9.91
N ARG A 149 -9.53 -1.90 -10.67
CA ARG A 149 -10.27 -0.71 -11.04
C ARG A 149 -11.60 -0.73 -10.32
N ARG A 150 -11.77 0.15 -9.35
CA ARG A 150 -13.07 0.37 -8.71
C ARG A 150 -13.85 1.38 -9.53
N LYS A 151 -14.96 0.95 -10.12
CA LYS A 151 -15.89 1.87 -10.77
C LYS A 151 -16.44 2.81 -9.71
N ILE A 152 -16.23 4.10 -9.96
CA ILE A 152 -16.77 5.14 -9.11
C ILE A 152 -17.96 5.72 -9.87
N GLU A 153 -19.16 5.56 -9.32
CA GLU A 153 -20.39 6.05 -9.93
C GLU A 153 -20.31 7.58 -10.19
N GLY A 154 -20.77 8.05 -11.34
CA GLY A 154 -20.67 9.48 -11.70
C GLY A 154 -19.27 9.99 -12.09
N VAL A 155 -18.20 9.19 -11.98
CA VAL A 155 -16.89 9.52 -12.58
C VAL A 155 -16.81 8.88 -13.97
N ARG A 156 -16.72 9.70 -15.03
CA ARG A 156 -16.50 9.20 -16.40
C ARG A 156 -15.10 8.58 -16.51
N GLY A 157 -15.03 7.34 -17.00
CA GLY A 157 -13.77 6.66 -17.29
C GLY A 157 -13.67 5.26 -16.67
N PRO A 158 -12.47 4.65 -16.67
CA PRO A 158 -12.25 3.26 -16.25
C PRO A 158 -12.33 3.04 -14.73
N GLY A 159 -12.65 4.07 -13.94
CA GLY A 159 -12.67 4.01 -12.47
C GLY A 159 -11.32 4.28 -11.81
N MET A 160 -11.32 4.29 -10.48
CA MET A 160 -10.15 4.58 -9.65
C MET A 160 -9.24 3.35 -9.58
N ALA A 161 -7.93 3.54 -9.75
CA ALA A 161 -6.95 2.49 -9.51
C ALA A 161 -6.79 2.26 -8.01
N VAL A 162 -6.93 1.02 -7.59
CA VAL A 162 -6.60 0.57 -6.24
C VAL A 162 -5.52 -0.50 -6.38
N TYR A 163 -4.50 -0.42 -5.54
CA TYR A 163 -3.36 -1.33 -5.60
C TYR A 163 -3.37 -2.22 -4.37
N PHE A 164 -2.92 -3.46 -4.54
CA PHE A 164 -2.72 -4.40 -3.45
C PHE A 164 -1.35 -5.02 -3.57
N ILE A 165 -0.65 -5.15 -2.44
CA ILE A 165 0.63 -5.86 -2.39
C ILE A 165 0.43 -7.35 -2.63
N ASN A 166 1.39 -7.97 -3.31
CA ASN A 166 1.43 -9.40 -3.44
C ASN A 166 1.79 -10.07 -2.09
N PRO A 167 0.96 -11.00 -1.55
CA PRO A 167 1.21 -11.66 -0.26
C PRO A 167 2.49 -12.53 -0.23
N HIS A 168 3.04 -12.88 -1.40
CA HIS A 168 4.35 -13.53 -1.52
C HIS A 168 5.52 -12.56 -1.26
N VAL A 169 5.32 -11.26 -1.51
CA VAL A 169 6.30 -10.19 -1.24
C VAL A 169 6.17 -9.73 0.20
N ALA A 170 4.99 -9.23 0.56
CA ALA A 170 4.75 -8.61 1.85
C ALA A 170 3.31 -8.78 2.31
N TRP A 171 3.12 -8.73 3.62
CA TRP A 171 1.80 -8.87 4.24
C TRP A 171 1.74 -8.16 5.59
N ASN A 172 0.65 -7.45 5.86
CA ASN A 172 0.43 -6.77 7.14
C ASN A 172 -0.92 -7.24 7.73
N GLY A 173 -1.05 -8.52 8.03
CA GLY A 173 -2.29 -9.11 8.54
C GLY A 173 -2.07 -10.52 9.06
N SER A 174 -3.15 -11.25 9.35
CA SER A 174 -3.05 -12.62 9.87
C SER A 174 -2.44 -13.61 8.86
N LEU A 175 -1.79 -14.66 9.37
CA LEU A 175 -1.14 -15.67 8.54
C LEU A 175 -2.15 -16.50 7.73
N ASP A 176 -3.33 -16.78 8.28
CA ASP A 176 -4.33 -17.61 7.61
C ASP A 176 -4.95 -16.88 6.40
N VAL A 177 -5.26 -15.58 6.56
CA VAL A 177 -5.72 -14.75 5.44
C VAL A 177 -4.64 -14.62 4.38
N ARG A 178 -3.37 -14.46 4.79
CA ARG A 178 -2.24 -14.46 3.87
C ARG A 178 -2.18 -15.72 3.02
N LYS A 179 -2.32 -16.90 3.63
CA LYS A 179 -2.26 -18.19 2.92
C LYS A 179 -3.37 -18.31 1.88
N ALA A 180 -4.60 -17.91 2.22
CA ALA A 180 -5.72 -17.91 1.30
C ALA A 180 -5.45 -16.99 0.08
N GLN A 181 -5.06 -15.73 0.34
CA GLN A 181 -4.73 -14.76 -0.71
C GLN A 181 -3.54 -15.20 -1.58
N ALA A 182 -2.52 -15.83 -0.97
CA ALA A 182 -1.35 -16.32 -1.68
C ALA A 182 -1.64 -17.52 -2.59
N ALA A 183 -2.64 -18.34 -2.28
CA ALA A 183 -3.06 -19.45 -3.15
C ALA A 183 -3.67 -18.95 -4.46
N GLU A 184 -4.33 -17.80 -4.42
CA GLU A 184 -4.99 -17.17 -5.58
C GLU A 184 -4.06 -16.20 -6.34
N THR A 185 -2.90 -15.86 -5.77
CA THR A 185 -1.97 -14.88 -6.31
C THR A 185 -0.66 -15.53 -6.77
N ARG A 186 -0.22 -15.24 -8.00
CA ARG A 186 1.08 -15.72 -8.51
C ARG A 186 2.24 -15.06 -7.74
N PRO A 187 3.35 -15.76 -7.50
CA PRO A 187 4.54 -15.14 -6.91
C PRO A 187 5.14 -14.07 -7.85
N PRO A 188 5.79 -13.02 -7.30
CA PRO A 188 6.49 -11.99 -8.08
C PRO A 188 7.66 -12.59 -8.87
N MET A 189 8.06 -11.90 -9.95
CA MET A 189 9.17 -12.27 -10.85
C MET A 189 9.24 -13.77 -11.17
N GLN A 190 8.34 -14.23 -12.04
CA GLN A 190 8.48 -15.53 -12.66
C GLN A 190 9.69 -15.48 -13.61
N LEU A 191 10.76 -16.21 -13.27
CA LEU A 191 11.68 -16.68 -14.31
C LEU A 191 10.86 -17.61 -15.20
N GLU A 192 10.42 -17.12 -16.36
CA GLU A 192 9.87 -18.00 -17.38
C GLU A 192 10.99 -18.92 -17.85
N LEU A 193 10.74 -20.23 -17.73
CA LEU A 193 11.64 -21.26 -18.22
C LEU A 193 11.57 -21.20 -19.75
N LEU A 194 12.48 -20.44 -20.36
CA LEU A 194 12.66 -20.45 -21.81
C LEU A 194 13.06 -21.87 -22.20
N GLN A 195 12.19 -22.59 -22.91
CA GLN A 195 12.57 -23.82 -23.60
C GLN A 195 13.55 -23.46 -24.73
N GLY A 196 14.82 -23.34 -24.40
CA GLY A 196 15.93 -23.30 -25.33
C GLY A 196 16.48 -24.71 -25.53
N GLY A 197 16.40 -25.23 -26.75
CA GLY A 197 16.97 -26.53 -27.11
C GLY A 197 16.03 -27.45 -27.88
N ALA A 198 15.52 -26.98 -29.02
CA ALA A 198 15.18 -27.86 -30.14
C ALA A 198 16.00 -27.35 -31.34
N SER A 199 17.23 -27.83 -31.44
CA SER A 199 18.02 -27.82 -32.68
C SER A 199 18.33 -29.27 -33.01
#